data_AF-A0A2D6Q4B0-F1
#
_entry.id   AF-A0A2D6Q4B0-F1
#
_cell.length_a   1.000
_cell.length_b   1.000
_cell.length_c   1.000
_cell.angle_alpha   90.00
_cell.angle_beta   90.00
_cell.angle_gamma   90.00
#
_symmetry.space_group_name_H-M   'P 1'
#
loop_
_entity.id
_entity.type
_entity.pdbx_description
1 polymer ?
#
loop_
_entity_poly.entity_id
_entity_poly.type
_entity_poly.pdbx_seq_one_letter_code
_entity_poly.pdbx_strand_id
1 'polypeptide(L)' 'MREELDEFAADPSLEEAADMYEVLLAILENWNLELSEVAQFAQNKAMERGKFKLGVVLDEVLGD' A
#
# COMPACT_ATOMS: atom_id res chain seq x y z
N MET A 1 1.52 -10.64 4.15
CA MET A 1 0.86 -9.33 4.32
C MET A 1 -0.40 -9.43 5.16
N ARG A 2 -1.20 -10.51 5.04
CA ARG A 2 -2.37 -10.67 5.91
C ARG A 2 -2.00 -10.75 7.39
N GLU A 3 -0.95 -11.49 7.73
CA GLU A 3 -0.38 -11.59 9.08
C GLU A 3 0.08 -10.23 9.61
N GLU A 4 1.07 -9.60 8.97
CA GLU A 4 1.53 -8.25 9.36
C GLU A 4 0.41 -7.19 9.47
N LEU A 5 -0.62 -7.29 8.63
CA LEU A 5 -1.75 -6.37 8.68
C LEU A 5 -2.62 -6.62 9.92
N ASP A 6 -2.84 -7.88 10.27
CA ASP A 6 -3.59 -8.27 11.46
C ASP A 6 -2.80 -7.91 12.73
N GLU A 7 -1.46 -8.04 12.71
CA GLU A 7 -0.56 -7.65 13.81
C GLU A 7 -0.49 -6.13 13.98
N PHE A 8 -0.28 -5.37 12.90
CA PHE A 8 -0.34 -3.89 12.95
C PHE A 8 -1.70 -3.36 13.38
N ALA A 9 -2.80 -4.02 12.99
CA ALA A 9 -4.14 -3.64 13.43
C ALA A 9 -4.36 -3.90 14.93
N ALA A 10 -3.72 -4.93 15.49
CA ALA A 10 -3.78 -5.26 16.91
C ALA A 10 -2.85 -4.39 17.76
N ASP A 11 -1.64 -4.11 17.27
CA ASP A 11 -0.64 -3.26 17.93
C ASP A 11 0.04 -2.30 16.91
N PRO A 12 -0.49 -1.08 16.72
CA PRO A 12 0.07 -0.13 15.77
C PRO A 12 1.43 0.42 16.23
N SER A 13 2.50 -0.31 15.90
CA SER A 13 3.87 0.00 16.31
C SER A 13 4.79 0.27 15.12
N LEU A 14 5.99 0.80 15.40
CA LEU A 14 7.01 1.00 14.36
C LEU A 14 7.54 -0.33 13.81
N GLU A 15 7.57 -1.37 14.65
CA GLU A 15 8.00 -2.73 14.32
C GLU A 15 7.03 -3.34 13.31
N GLU A 16 5.75 -3.40 13.67
CA GLU A 16 4.69 -3.92 12.80
C GLU A 16 4.57 -3.14 11.47
N ALA A 17 4.81 -1.82 11.50
CA ALA A 17 4.87 -1.01 10.27
C ALA A 17 6.07 -1.36 9.38
N ALA A 18 7.21 -1.71 9.97
CA ALA A 18 8.40 -2.15 9.26
C ALA A 18 8.18 -3.54 8.64
N ASP A 19 7.52 -4.45 9.35
CA ASP A 19 7.21 -5.80 8.84
C ASP A 19 6.23 -5.73 7.65
N MET A 20 5.20 -4.88 7.73
CA MET A 20 4.34 -4.56 6.58
C MET A 20 5.14 -4.03 5.38
N TYR A 21 6.15 -3.20 5.62
CA TYR A 21 7.01 -2.63 4.58
C TYR A 21 7.93 -3.68 3.95
N GLU A 22 8.56 -4.56 4.73
CA GLU A 22 9.38 -5.65 4.22
C GLU A 22 8.57 -6.62 3.36
N VAL A 23 7.37 -6.97 3.82
CA VAL A 23 6.47 -7.83 3.06
C VAL A 23 6.01 -7.18 1.77
N LEU A 24 5.75 -5.86 1.75
CA LEU A 24 5.47 -5.14 0.52
C LEU A 24 6.66 -5.23 -0.45
N LEU A 25 7.88 -4.95 0.02
CA LEU A 25 9.09 -5.05 -0.81
C LEU A 25 9.25 -6.43 -1.44
N ALA A 26 9.07 -7.50 -0.66
CA ALA A 26 9.17 -8.87 -1.16
C ALA A 26 8.13 -9.20 -2.25
N ILE A 27 6.90 -8.69 -2.09
CA ILE A 27 5.84 -8.83 -3.11
C ILE A 27 6.23 -8.10 -4.41
N LEU A 28 6.75 -6.87 -4.30
CA LEU A 28 7.17 -6.08 -5.45
C LEU A 28 8.33 -6.75 -6.20
N GLU A 29 9.34 -7.24 -5.47
CA GLU A 29 10.47 -7.96 -6.05
C GLU A 29 10.02 -9.21 -6.82
N ASN A 30 9.11 -10.01 -6.27
CA ASN A 30 8.57 -11.20 -6.93
C ASN A 30 7.86 -10.88 -8.27
N TRP A 31 7.38 -9.65 -8.43
CA TRP A 31 6.69 -9.17 -9.63
C TRP A 31 7.57 -8.24 -10.48
N ASN A 32 8.84 -8.09 -10.11
CA ASN A 32 9.82 -7.23 -10.76
C ASN A 32 9.35 -5.77 -10.87
N LEU A 33 8.72 -5.28 -9.79
CA LEU A 33 8.25 -3.90 -9.64
C LEU A 33 9.19 -3.14 -8.70
N GLU A 34 9.55 -1.91 -9.07
CA GLU A 34 10.34 -1.05 -8.18
C GLU A 34 9.43 -0.27 -7.22
N LEU A 35 9.85 -0.17 -5.95
CA LEU A 35 9.11 0.62 -4.95
C LEU A 35 8.93 2.07 -5.38
N SER A 36 9.92 2.65 -6.07
CA SER A 36 9.87 4.02 -6.57
C SER A 36 8.78 4.22 -7.64
N GLU A 37 8.60 3.25 -8.53
CA GLU A 37 7.54 3.26 -9.56
C GLU A 37 6.16 3.13 -8.92
N VAL A 38 6.01 2.23 -7.95
CA VAL A 38 4.77 2.06 -7.19
C VAL A 38 4.41 3.33 -6.43
N ALA A 39 5.37 3.97 -5.78
CA ALA A 39 5.17 5.22 -5.06
C ALA A 39 4.76 6.35 -6.01
N GLN A 40 5.39 6.47 -7.17
CA GLN A 40 5.03 7.47 -8.18
C GLN A 40 3.61 7.23 -8.73
N PHE A 41 3.27 5.97 -9.02
CA PHE A 41 1.95 5.61 -9.53
C PHE A 41 0.85 5.86 -8.49
N ALA A 42 1.11 5.56 -7.22
CA ALA A 42 0.20 5.86 -6.11
C ALA A 42 -0.02 7.37 -5.95
N GLN A 43 1.04 8.18 -6.05
CA GLN A 43 0.93 9.64 -6.02
C GLN A 43 0.08 10.18 -7.18
N ASN A 44 0.29 9.67 -8.40
CA ASN A 44 -0.48 10.07 -9.58
C ASN A 44 -1.97 9.75 -9.42
N LYS A 45 -2.30 8.50 -9.02
CA LYS A 45 -3.67 8.10 -8.71
C LYS A 45 -4.30 8.96 -7.63
N ALA A 46 -3.53 9.36 -6.63
CA ALA A 46 -4.03 10.18 -5.54
C ALA A 46 -4.30 11.64 -5.95
N MET A 47 -3.62 12.15 -6.98
CA MET A 47 -3.95 13.43 -7.60
C MET A 47 -5.21 13.35 -8.47
N GLU A 48 -5.41 12.24 -9.18
CA GLU A 48 -6.57 12.02 -10.05
C GLU A 48 -7.86 11.67 -9.30
N ARG A 49 -7.75 10.87 -8.24
CA ARG A 49 -8.89 10.23 -7.54
C ARG A 49 -9.00 10.58 -6.05
N GLY A 50 -8.03 11.33 -5.52
CA GLY A 50 -7.94 11.67 -4.09
C GLY A 50 -6.98 10.78 -3.29
N LYS A 51 -6.38 11.33 -2.23
CA LYS A 51 -5.49 10.59 -1.30
C LYS A 51 -6.32 9.74 -0.34
N PHE A 52 -5.79 8.57 0.05
CA PHE A 52 -6.29 7.75 1.16
C PHE A 52 -6.52 8.57 2.46
N LYS A 53 -5.75 9.65 2.63
CA LYS A 53 -5.83 10.59 3.76
C LYS A 53 -7.16 11.35 3.87
N LEU A 54 -8.02 11.30 2.84
CA LEU A 54 -9.36 11.90 2.83
C LEU A 54 -10.48 10.89 3.16
N GLY A 55 -10.16 9.64 3.49
CA GLY A 55 -11.18 8.61 3.77
C GLY A 55 -11.96 8.17 2.53
N VAL A 56 -11.53 8.57 1.33
CA VAL A 56 -12.08 8.07 0.07
C VAL A 56 -11.51 6.69 -0.16
N VAL A 57 -12.25 5.68 0.31
CA VAL A 57 -12.09 4.30 -0.15
C VAL A 57 -12.38 4.30 -1.65
N LEU A 58 -11.55 3.60 -2.42
CA LEU A 58 -11.77 3.42 -3.84
C LEU A 58 -13.08 2.61 -4.01
N ASP A 59 -14.19 3.30 -4.25
CA ASP A 59 -15.52 2.66 -4.31
C ASP A 59 -15.68 1.74 -5.54
N GLU A 60 -15.02 2.04 -6.67
CA GLU A 60 -15.12 1.18 -7.85
C GLU A 60 -13.95 1.36 -8.83
N VAL A 61 -13.54 0.25 -9.46
CA VAL A 61 -12.69 0.24 -10.65
C VAL A 61 -13.60 0.12 -11.86
N LEU A 62 -13.85 1.24 -12.56
CA LEU A 62 -14.39 1.18 -13.91
C LEU A 62 -13.28 0.65 -14.83
N GLY A 63 -13.45 -0.57 -15.33
CA GLY A 63 -12.54 -1.20 -16.28
C GLY A 63 -12.79 -0.74 -17.72
N ASP A 64 -11.72 -0.72 -18.52
CA ASP A 64 -11.78 -0.67 -19.99
C ASP A 64 -11.88 -2.09 -20.57
#